data_AF-A0A3E0K9Y8-F1
#
_entry.id   AF-A0A3E0K9Y8-F1
#
_cell.length_a   1.000
_cell.length_b   1.000
_cell.length_c   1.000
_cell.angle_alpha   90.00
_cell.angle_beta   90.00
_cell.angle_gamma   90.00
#
_symmetry.space_group_name_H-M   'P 1'
#
loop_
_entity.id
_entity.type
_entity.pdbx_description
1 polymer ?
#
loop_
_entity_poly.entity_id
_entity_poly.type
_entity_poly.pdbx_seq_one_letter_code
_entity_poly.pdbx_strand_id
1 'polypeptide(L)'
;MPAQTREVVSYEDDVFAWAYLDQQDALIRYEAYVVGYDHRGEPATLEFVFEEGAFTLDDFPMVREIWLEAQCGSLSPEDWQTLHHIFEEHERELKRINRLRWTHRLRALGYDVIGSAR
;
A
#
# COMPACT_ATOMS: atom_id res chain seq x y z
N MET A 1 -3.14 9.14 35.96
CA MET A 1 -3.63 9.49 34.60
C MET A 1 -3.91 8.18 33.90
N PRO A 2 -5.16 7.83 33.57
CA PRO A 2 -5.40 6.60 32.82
C PRO A 2 -4.81 6.79 31.43
N ALA A 3 -3.95 5.87 31.02
CA ALA A 3 -3.42 5.83 29.67
C ALA A 3 -4.63 5.72 28.73
N GLN A 4 -4.82 6.74 27.91
CA GLN A 4 -5.82 6.73 26.85
C GLN A 4 -5.29 5.76 25.80
N THR A 5 -5.51 4.47 26.01
CA THR A 5 -5.34 3.44 24.99
C THR A 5 -6.30 3.84 23.89
N ARG A 6 -5.80 4.55 22.87
CA ARG A 6 -6.59 4.79 21.67
C ARG A 6 -6.79 3.40 21.07
N GLU A 7 -7.98 2.87 21.26
CA GLU A 7 -8.48 1.69 20.56
C GLU A 7 -8.51 2.06 19.08
N VAL A 8 -7.36 1.92 18.41
CA VAL A 8 -7.29 2.12 16.97
C VAL A 8 -7.97 0.90 16.36
N VAL A 9 -9.21 1.12 15.95
CA VAL A 9 -9.98 0.17 15.15
C VAL A 9 -9.40 0.19 13.75
N SER A 10 -8.84 -0.94 13.33
CA SER A 10 -8.55 -1.20 11.92
C SER A 10 -9.60 -2.19 11.44
N TYR A 11 -10.40 -1.84 10.45
CA TYR A 11 -11.24 -2.83 9.80
C TYR A 11 -10.36 -3.79 8.99
N GLU A 12 -10.77 -5.05 8.84
CA GLU A 12 -10.01 -6.05 8.06
C GLU A 12 -9.79 -5.61 6.60
N ASP A 13 -10.57 -4.64 6.12
CA ASP A 13 -10.44 -4.01 4.81
C ASP A 13 -9.61 -2.69 4.83
N ASP A 14 -9.09 -2.26 5.98
CA ASP A 14 -8.35 -0.99 6.17
C ASP A 14 -6.84 -1.13 6.13
N VAL A 15 -6.37 -2.33 5.81
CA VAL A 15 -4.99 -2.47 5.38
C VAL A 15 -4.92 -2.00 3.95
N PHE A 16 -4.33 -0.83 3.77
CA PHE A 16 -4.07 -0.25 2.47
C PHE A 16 -2.62 -0.54 2.09
N ALA A 17 -2.41 -0.66 0.78
CA ALA A 17 -1.08 -0.68 0.21
C ALA A 17 -1.10 0.24 -1.00
N TRP A 18 0.01 0.93 -1.21
CA TRP A 18 0.27 1.65 -2.45
C TRP A 18 1.58 1.17 -3.05
N ALA A 19 1.66 1.16 -4.38
CA ALA A 19 2.86 0.78 -5.12
C ALA A 19 3.27 1.91 -6.09
N TYR A 20 4.56 2.17 -6.19
CA TYR A 20 5.08 3.23 -7.06
C TYR A 20 6.45 2.87 -7.64
N LEU A 21 6.74 3.41 -8.82
CA LEU A 21 8.05 3.32 -9.45
C LEU A 21 8.96 4.43 -8.93
N ASP A 22 10.05 4.05 -8.28
CA ASP A 22 11.14 4.96 -7.93
C ASP A 22 12.02 5.19 -9.16
N GLN A 23 12.01 6.42 -9.66
CA GLN A 23 12.72 6.81 -10.86
C GLN A 23 14.24 6.96 -10.64
N GLN A 24 14.72 6.99 -9.39
CA GLN A 24 16.15 7.15 -9.10
C GLN A 24 16.91 5.84 -9.27
N ASP A 25 16.33 4.74 -8.80
CA ASP A 25 16.96 3.42 -8.74
C ASP A 25 16.21 2.35 -9.56
N ALA A 26 15.12 2.74 -10.23
CA ALA A 26 14.29 1.86 -11.05
C ALA A 26 13.74 0.67 -10.26
N LEU A 27 13.30 0.90 -9.03
CA LEU A 27 12.62 -0.10 -8.20
C LEU A 27 11.13 0.20 -8.09
N ILE A 28 10.33 -0.86 -8.04
CA ILE A 28 8.91 -0.74 -7.68
C ILE A 28 8.80 -0.93 -6.19
N ARG A 29 8.46 0.13 -5.46
CA ARG A 29 8.31 0.12 -4.01
C ARG A 29 6.85 -0.07 -3.66
N TYR A 30 6.59 -0.75 -2.55
CA TYR A 30 5.28 -0.74 -1.92
C TYR A 30 5.39 -0.46 -0.44
N GLU A 31 4.33 0.15 0.09
CA GLU A 31 4.19 0.36 1.53
C GLU A 31 2.80 -0.08 1.94
N ALA A 32 2.72 -0.87 3.00
CA ALA A 32 1.48 -1.25 3.64
C ALA A 32 1.28 -0.38 4.88
N TYR A 33 0.13 0.26 4.96
CA TYR A 33 -0.16 1.28 5.96
C TYR A 33 -1.57 1.14 6.53
N VAL A 34 -1.74 1.75 7.70
CA VAL A 34 -3.03 1.90 8.36
C VAL A 34 -3.45 3.36 8.30
N VAL A 35 -4.73 3.58 7.98
CA VAL A 35 -5.37 4.88 8.09
C VAL A 35 -6.03 4.94 9.47
N GLY A 36 -5.75 6.02 10.21
CA GLY A 36 -6.41 6.24 11.49
C GLY A 36 -7.83 6.75 11.30
N TYR A 37 -8.68 6.55 12.30
CA TYR A 37 -10.05 7.05 12.30
C TYR A 37 -10.24 8.13 13.35
N ASP A 38 -11.02 9.15 13.03
CA ASP A 38 -11.37 10.18 14.00
C ASP A 38 -12.44 9.68 14.99
N HIS A 39 -12.80 10.52 15.97
CA HIS A 39 -13.82 10.23 16.97
C HIS A 39 -15.23 10.01 16.41
N ARG A 40 -15.45 10.25 15.11
CA ARG A 40 -16.70 10.03 14.39
C ARG A 40 -16.67 8.76 13.55
N GLY A 41 -15.53 8.06 13.51
CA GLY A 41 -15.33 6.89 12.67
C GLY A 41 -15.07 7.24 11.21
N GLU A 42 -14.69 8.48 10.89
CA GLU A 42 -14.32 8.88 9.54
C GLU A 42 -12.82 8.61 9.30
N PRO A 43 -12.44 8.12 8.11
CA PRO A 43 -11.03 7.94 7.77
C PRO A 43 -10.29 9.28 7.84
N ALA A 44 -9.21 9.33 8.61
CA ALA A 44 -8.32 10.48 8.69
C ALA A 44 -7.14 10.30 7.72
N THR A 45 -5.98 10.85 8.06
CA THR A 45 -4.73 10.69 7.31
C THR A 45 -4.06 9.35 7.65
N LEU A 46 -3.06 8.97 6.85
CA LEU A 46 -2.11 7.89 7.16
C LEU A 46 -1.66 8.00 8.62
N GLU A 47 -1.83 6.93 9.40
CA GLU A 47 -1.40 6.89 10.79
C GLU A 47 0.04 6.38 10.89
N PHE A 48 0.33 5.25 10.22
CA PHE A 48 1.68 4.72 10.11
C PHE A 48 1.80 3.69 8.99
N VAL A 49 3.03 3.54 8.48
CA VAL A 49 3.48 2.43 7.63
C VAL A 49 4.00 1.32 8.52
N PHE A 50 3.53 0.09 8.33
CA PHE A 50 3.94 -1.06 9.15
C PHE A 50 4.76 -2.09 8.38
N GLU A 51 4.80 -1.97 7.06
CA GLU A 51 5.63 -2.79 6.19
C GLU A 51 6.00 -2.04 4.91
N GLU A 52 7.25 -2.19 4.49
CA GLU A 52 7.77 -1.66 3.23
C GLU A 52 8.42 -2.81 2.47
N GLY A 53 8.39 -2.74 1.15
CA GLY A 53 9.15 -3.64 0.30
C GLY A 53 9.44 -3.07 -1.06
N ALA A 54 10.28 -3.78 -1.80
CA ALA A 54 10.70 -3.38 -3.13
C ALA A 54 10.77 -4.61 -4.04
N PHE A 55 10.44 -4.38 -5.31
CA PHE A 55 10.53 -5.32 -6.41
C PHE A 55 11.44 -4.74 -7.49
N THR A 56 12.05 -5.64 -8.25
CA THR A 56 12.86 -5.25 -9.39
C THR A 56 11.99 -5.08 -10.63
N LEU A 57 12.47 -4.36 -11.64
CA LEU A 57 11.76 -4.28 -12.93
C LEU A 57 11.64 -5.65 -13.62
N ASP A 58 12.49 -6.61 -13.30
CA ASP A 58 12.40 -7.96 -13.88
C ASP A 58 11.14 -8.70 -13.40
N ASP A 59 10.60 -8.32 -12.24
CA ASP A 59 9.31 -8.82 -11.74
C ASP A 59 8.11 -8.21 -12.51
N PHE A 60 8.34 -7.13 -13.28
CA PHE A 60 7.32 -6.37 -14.02
C PHE A 60 7.77 -6.07 -15.45
N PRO A 61 7.73 -7.05 -16.37
CA PRO A 61 8.23 -6.89 -17.73
C PRO A 61 7.64 -5.70 -18.50
N MET A 62 6.34 -5.41 -18.32
CA MET A 62 5.67 -4.27 -18.96
C MET A 62 6.18 -2.93 -18.42
N VAL A 63 6.38 -2.81 -17.10
CA VAL A 63 6.95 -1.60 -16.49
C VAL A 63 8.40 -1.41 -16.95
N ARG A 64 9.16 -2.50 -17.08
CA ARG A 64 10.52 -2.50 -17.61
C ARG A 64 10.58 -1.96 -19.03
N GLU A 65 9.68 -2.40 -19.91
CA GLU A 65 9.60 -1.91 -21.30
C GLU A 65 9.31 -0.40 -21.33
N ILE A 66 8.25 0.04 -20.63
CA ILE A 66 7.90 1.46 -20.51
C ILE A 66 9.09 2.28 -19.97
N TRP A 67 9.79 1.78 -18.96
CA TRP A 67 10.94 2.44 -18.36
C TRP A 67 12.13 2.58 -19.34
N LEU A 68 12.39 1.55 -20.14
CA LEU A 68 13.47 1.56 -21.13
C LEU A 68 13.15 2.47 -22.33
N GLU A 69 11.88 2.55 -22.72
CA GLU A 69 11.40 3.40 -23.81
C GLU A 69 11.32 4.88 -23.42
N ALA A 70 11.04 5.16 -22.15
CA ALA A 70 11.07 6.50 -21.57
C ALA A 70 12.51 7.01 -21.48
N GLN A 71 13.07 7.46 -22.61
CA GLN A 71 14.37 8.10 -22.71
C GLN A 71 14.47 9.28 -21.72
N CYS A 72 15.07 9.05 -20.55
CA CYS A 72 15.36 10.07 -19.54
C CYS A 72 14.14 10.89 -19.06
N GLY A 73 13.10 10.19 -18.58
CA GLY A 73 12.14 10.78 -17.63
C GLY A 73 10.87 11.41 -18.21
N SER A 74 10.63 11.31 -19.53
CA SER A 74 9.37 11.76 -20.12
C SER A 74 8.48 10.58 -20.50
N LEU A 75 7.65 10.14 -19.55
CA LEU A 75 6.57 9.20 -19.80
C LEU A 75 5.42 9.90 -20.53
N SER A 76 4.87 9.25 -21.56
CA SER A 76 3.67 9.77 -22.21
C SER A 76 2.45 9.63 -21.29
N PRO A 77 1.35 10.38 -21.53
CA PRO A 77 0.11 10.19 -20.77
C PRO A 77 -0.45 8.76 -20.85
N GLU A 78 -0.24 8.08 -21.97
CA GLU A 78 -0.66 6.69 -22.18
C GLU A 78 0.19 5.72 -21.34
N ASP A 79 1.51 5.96 -21.26
CA ASP A 79 2.40 5.20 -20.37
C ASP A 79 2.01 5.40 -18.91
N TRP A 80 1.72 6.65 -18.50
CA TRP A 80 1.24 6.94 -17.14
C TRP A 80 -0.05 6.19 -16.81
N GLN A 81 -1.01 6.17 -17.74
CA GLN A 81 -2.26 5.46 -17.54
C GLN A 81 -2.03 3.94 -17.43
N THR A 82 -1.12 3.41 -18.24
CA THR A 82 -0.75 1.99 -18.22
C THR A 82 -0.06 1.62 -16.89
N LEU A 83 0.92 2.41 -16.45
CA LEU A 83 1.59 2.21 -15.16
C LEU A 83 0.61 2.29 -13.99
N HIS A 84 -0.32 3.25 -14.00
CA HIS A 84 -1.36 3.34 -12.98
C HIS A 84 -2.21 2.08 -12.89
N HIS A 85 -2.62 1.53 -14.04
CA HIS A 85 -3.41 0.30 -14.05
C HIS A 85 -2.62 -0.90 -13.50
N ILE A 86 -1.35 -1.04 -13.91
CA ILE A 86 -0.47 -2.10 -13.41
C ILE A 86 -0.31 -2.01 -11.89
N PHE A 87 -0.08 -0.81 -11.35
CA PHE A 87 0.06 -0.63 -9.91
C PHE A 87 -1.24 -0.83 -9.15
N GLU A 88 -2.38 -0.41 -9.68
CA GLU A 88 -3.68 -0.68 -9.07
C GLU A 88 -3.95 -2.20 -8.97
N GLU A 89 -3.65 -2.96 -10.02
CA GLU A 89 -3.75 -4.43 -9.98
C GLU A 89 -2.76 -5.04 -8.98
N HIS A 90 -1.53 -4.55 -8.96
CA HIS A 90 -0.50 -5.03 -8.05
C HIS A 90 -0.84 -4.75 -6.58
N GLU A 91 -1.37 -3.57 -6.26
CA GLU A 91 -1.84 -3.21 -4.92
C GLU A 91 -2.95 -4.15 -4.44
N ARG A 92 -3.93 -4.44 -5.31
CA ARG A 92 -5.00 -5.40 -5.02
C ARG A 92 -4.44 -6.78 -4.74
N GLU A 93 -3.46 -7.22 -5.52
CA GLU A 93 -2.82 -8.53 -5.33
C GLU A 93 -1.98 -8.59 -4.06
N LEU A 94 -1.21 -7.55 -3.76
CA LEU A 94 -0.46 -7.42 -2.50
C LEU A 94 -1.40 -7.51 -1.30
N LYS A 95 -2.52 -6.80 -1.34
CA LYS A 95 -3.55 -6.87 -0.30
C LYS A 95 -4.12 -8.28 -0.19
N ARG A 96 -4.44 -8.92 -1.31
CA ARG A 96 -5.01 -10.28 -1.33
C ARG A 96 -4.07 -11.32 -0.73
N ILE A 97 -2.79 -11.32 -1.12
CA ILE A 97 -1.80 -12.30 -0.66
C ILE A 97 -1.43 -12.05 0.81
N ASN A 98 -1.25 -10.80 1.21
CA ASN A 98 -0.69 -10.47 2.52
C ASN A 98 -1.72 -10.22 3.62
N ARG A 99 -3.03 -10.16 3.29
CA ARG A 99 -4.13 -9.88 4.24
C ARG A 99 -3.94 -10.55 5.59
N LEU A 100 -3.77 -11.88 5.59
CA LEU A 100 -3.68 -12.65 6.84
C LEU A 100 -2.40 -12.32 7.63
N ARG A 101 -1.27 -12.14 6.94
CA ARG A 101 0.02 -11.76 7.57
C ARG A 101 -0.07 -10.37 8.17
N TRP A 102 -0.59 -9.41 7.42
CA TRP A 102 -0.73 -8.02 7.84
C TRP A 102 -1.69 -7.89 9.01
N THR A 103 -2.86 -8.53 8.97
CA THR A 103 -3.80 -8.58 10.11
C THR A 103 -3.16 -9.17 11.36
N HIS A 104 -2.40 -10.26 11.23
CA HIS A 104 -1.70 -10.86 12.37
C HIS A 104 -0.63 -9.91 12.95
N ARG A 105 0.12 -9.22 12.08
CA ARG A 105 1.14 -8.25 12.48
C ARG A 105 0.52 -7.06 13.21
N LEU A 106 -0.60 -6.53 12.73
CA LEU A 106 -1.34 -5.44 13.39
C LEU A 106 -1.83 -5.85 14.77
N ARG A 107 -2.41 -7.06 14.91
CA ARG A 107 -2.79 -7.60 16.22
C ARG A 107 -1.60 -7.72 17.17
N ALA A 108 -0.45 -8.18 16.67
CA ALA A 108 0.78 -8.27 17.46
C ALA A 108 1.31 -6.90 17.90
N LEU A 109 1.04 -5.84 17.14
CA LEU A 109 1.34 -4.45 17.49
C LEU A 109 0.33 -3.84 18.49
N GLY A 110 -0.72 -4.57 18.87
CA GLY A 110 -1.72 -4.13 19.85
C GLY A 110 -2.96 -3.48 19.23
N TYR A 111 -3.15 -3.58 17.92
CA TYR A 111 -4.33 -3.07 17.23
C TYR A 111 -5.47 -4.09 17.27
N ASP A 112 -6.69 -3.63 17.55
CA ASP A 112 -7.87 -4.47 17.43
C ASP A 112 -8.38 -4.41 15.99
N VAL A 113 -8.27 -5.54 15.29
CA VAL A 113 -8.68 -5.65 13.89
C VAL A 113 -10.10 -6.21 13.84
N ILE A 114 -11.06 -5.34 13.58
CA ILE A 114 -12.49 -5.66 13.52
C ILE A 114 -12.84 -6.10 12.10
N GLY A 115 -13.52 -7.24 11.93
CA GLY A 115 -14.06 -7.61 10.63
C GLY A 115 -15.06 -6.54 10.16
N SER A 116 -14.90 -6.01 8.94
CA SER A 116 -15.89 -5.09 8.38
C SER A 116 -17.27 -5.78 8.40
N ALA A 117 -18.27 -5.10 8.97
CA ALA A 117 -19.63 -5.61 8.94
C ALA A 117 -20.10 -5.63 7.49
N ARG A 118 -20.40 -6.83 6.97
CA ARG A 118 -21.04 -7.02 5.67
C ARG A 118 -22.39 -6.35 5.57
#